data_AF-A0AAT9PWR9-F1
#
_entry.id   AF-A0AAT9PWR9-F1
#
_cell.length_a   1.000
_cell.length_b   1.000
_cell.length_c   1.000
_cell.angle_alpha   90.00
_cell.angle_beta   90.00
_cell.angle_gamma   90.00
#
_symmetry.space_group_name_H-M   'P 1'
#
loop_
_entity.id
_entity.type
_entity.pdbx_description
1 polymer ?
#
loop_
_entity_poly.entity_id
_entity_poly.type
_entity_poly.pdbx_seq_one_letter_code
_entity_poly.pdbx_strand_id
1 'polypeptide(L)'
;MEHLLKQAIKLRNEKKYAQSREILMGLTNFTRDAEVLFQCAWIHDVMGLETDAVPYYEQAIANGLDGESLCGAYIGLGSTYRCIGEYDKAITVLETGLQQFPDNAVMKVFLSLAKYNVNDHESAMKLLLETVIKVDEVKEFERAITFYKDHLNEVFK
;
A
#
# COMPACT_ATOMS: atom_id res chain seq x y z
N MET A 1 10.42 18.01 17.86
CA MET A 1 9.55 17.30 16.90
C MET A 1 10.27 16.10 16.29
N GLU A 2 11.37 16.32 15.55
CA GLU A 2 12.12 15.25 14.86
C GLU A 2 12.58 14.10 15.77
N HIS A 3 13.08 14.39 16.98
CA HIS A 3 13.48 13.36 17.94
C HIS A 3 12.32 12.43 18.36
N LEU A 4 11.15 13.01 18.63
CA LEU A 4 9.95 12.26 19.01
C LEU A 4 9.44 11.40 17.84
N LEU A 5 9.48 11.93 16.62
CA LEU A 5 9.10 11.17 15.42
C LEU A 5 10.03 9.96 15.23
N LYS A 6 11.35 10.16 15.30
CA LYS A 6 12.34 9.07 15.25
C LYS A 6 12.13 8.04 16.35
N GLN A 7 11.82 8.48 17.57
CA GLN A 7 11.49 7.60 18.69
C GLN A 7 10.23 6.77 18.41
N ALA A 8 9.16 7.39 17.90
CA ALA A 8 7.93 6.68 17.56
C ALA A 8 8.14 5.62 16.47
N ILE A 9 8.90 5.94 15.42
CA ILE A 9 9.26 4.98 14.36
C ILE A 9 10.04 3.81 14.93
N LYS A 10 11.04 4.08 15.79
CA LYS A 10 11.80 3.03 16.48
C LYS A 10 10.89 2.12 17.30
N LEU A 11 9.97 2.70 18.08
CA LEU A 11 9.02 1.94 18.89
C LEU A 11 8.10 1.06 18.02
N ARG A 12 7.62 1.56 16.88
CA ARG A 12 6.84 0.74 15.93
C ARG A 12 7.65 -0.45 15.42
N ASN A 13 8.90 -0.23 15.03
CA ASN A 13 9.79 -1.29 14.53
C ASN A 13 10.10 -2.34 15.61
N GLU A 14 10.15 -1.93 16.88
CA GLU A 14 10.24 -2.80 18.06
C GLU A 14 8.89 -3.46 18.45
N LYS A 15 7.83 -3.27 17.64
CA LYS A 15 6.45 -3.74 17.89
C LYS A 15 5.80 -3.18 19.16
N LYS A 16 6.33 -2.08 19.70
CA LYS A 16 5.76 -1.34 20.84
C LYS A 16 4.71 -0.35 20.35
N TYR A 17 3.64 -0.88 19.77
CA TYR A 17 2.69 -0.09 18.98
C TYR A 17 1.95 0.97 19.80
N ALA A 18 1.49 0.63 21.01
CA ALA A 18 0.78 1.56 21.87
C ALA A 18 1.62 2.81 22.21
N GLN A 19 2.90 2.61 22.54
CA GLN A 19 3.82 3.71 22.87
C GLN A 19 4.15 4.55 21.62
N SER A 20 4.32 3.91 20.46
CA SER A 20 4.50 4.61 19.20
C SER A 20 3.29 5.49 18.87
N ARG A 21 2.08 4.93 18.99
CA ARG A 21 0.82 5.62 18.74
C ARG A 21 0.62 6.80 19.69
N GLU A 22 0.92 6.64 20.97
CA GLU A 22 0.82 7.72 21.95
C GLU A 22 1.68 8.93 21.55
N ILE A 23 2.94 8.70 21.17
CA ILE A 23 3.83 9.77 20.71
C ILE A 23 3.30 10.42 19.42
N LEU A 24 2.88 9.62 18.44
CA LEU A 24 2.39 10.13 17.16
C LEU A 24 1.11 10.93 17.32
N MET A 25 0.15 10.45 18.10
CA MET A 25 -1.06 11.20 18.45
C MET A 25 -0.70 12.51 19.17
N GLY A 26 0.23 12.46 20.13
CA GLY A 26 0.75 13.64 20.79
C GLY A 26 1.29 14.67 19.78
N LEU A 27 2.09 14.24 18.81
CA LEU A 27 2.61 15.12 17.74
C LEU A 27 1.50 15.72 16.87
N THR A 28 0.48 14.94 16.50
CA THR A 28 -0.64 15.44 15.67
C THR A 28 -1.48 16.54 16.34
N ASN A 29 -1.41 16.69 17.67
CA ASN A 29 -2.05 17.80 18.38
C ASN A 29 -1.32 19.14 18.17
N PHE A 30 -0.06 19.12 17.74
CA PHE A 30 0.77 20.32 17.58
C PHE A 30 1.17 20.60 16.13
N THR A 31 1.05 19.63 15.23
CA THR A 31 1.43 19.78 13.83
C THR A 31 0.53 18.98 12.88
N ARG A 32 0.44 19.46 11.64
CA ARG A 32 -0.14 18.75 10.49
C ARG A 32 0.93 18.40 9.46
N ASP A 33 2.18 18.26 9.90
CA ASP A 33 3.30 17.82 9.08
C ASP A 33 2.98 16.48 8.39
N ALA A 34 3.24 16.41 7.08
CA ALA A 34 2.85 15.29 6.24
C ALA A 34 3.49 13.96 6.71
N GLU A 35 4.76 14.00 7.12
CA GLU A 35 5.48 12.81 7.59
C GLU A 35 4.91 12.33 8.93
N VAL A 36 4.60 13.24 9.86
CA VAL A 36 3.94 12.87 11.13
C VAL A 36 2.57 12.23 10.88
N LEU A 37 1.78 12.78 9.96
CA LEU A 37 0.48 12.23 9.58
C LEU A 37 0.62 10.84 8.96
N PHE A 38 1.58 10.65 8.05
CA PHE A 38 1.86 9.35 7.45
C PHE A 38 2.25 8.29 8.49
N GLN A 39 3.16 8.63 9.41
CA GLN A 39 3.56 7.71 10.47
C GLN A 39 2.38 7.40 11.42
N CYS A 40 1.50 8.37 11.67
CA CYS A 40 0.26 8.17 12.43
C CYS A 40 -0.70 7.21 11.70
N ALA A 41 -0.86 7.35 10.39
CA ALA A 41 -1.67 6.44 9.59
C ALA A 41 -1.13 5.01 9.67
N TRP A 42 0.19 4.86 9.45
CA TRP A 42 0.84 3.56 9.45
C TRP A 42 0.76 2.85 10.82
N ILE A 43 0.89 3.58 11.93
CA ILE A 43 0.71 2.93 13.24
C ILE A 43 -0.72 2.45 13.47
N HIS A 44 -1.75 3.17 12.99
CA HIS A 44 -3.13 2.72 13.08
C HIS A 44 -3.38 1.48 12.20
N ASP A 45 -2.90 1.49 10.96
CA ASP A 45 -3.00 0.34 10.03
C ASP A 45 -2.36 -0.93 10.62
N VAL A 46 -1.12 -0.84 11.12
CA VAL A 46 -0.43 -1.99 11.74
C VAL A 46 -1.12 -2.49 13.01
N MET A 47 -1.92 -1.65 13.67
CA MET A 47 -2.73 -2.03 14.84
C MET A 47 -4.10 -2.61 14.48
N GLY A 48 -4.46 -2.72 13.19
CA GLY A 48 -5.79 -3.14 12.75
C GLY A 48 -6.86 -2.10 13.03
N LEU A 49 -6.48 -0.81 12.99
CA LEU A 49 -7.38 0.33 13.13
C LEU A 49 -7.53 1.01 11.76
N GLU A 50 -7.96 0.25 10.76
CA GLU A 50 -7.93 0.66 9.35
C GLU A 50 -8.78 1.90 9.11
N THR A 51 -10.01 1.94 9.63
CA THR A 51 -10.90 3.10 9.51
C THR A 51 -10.28 4.37 10.09
N ASP A 52 -9.56 4.26 11.20
CA ASP A 52 -8.88 5.39 11.83
C ASP A 52 -7.62 5.82 11.06
N ALA A 53 -6.99 4.90 10.32
CA ALA A 53 -5.79 5.18 9.53
C ALA A 53 -6.07 6.04 8.29
N VAL A 54 -7.22 5.84 7.63
CA VAL A 54 -7.63 6.54 6.40
C VAL A 54 -7.43 8.06 6.46
N PRO A 55 -8.04 8.81 7.41
CA PRO A 55 -7.93 10.26 7.42
C PRO A 55 -6.50 10.76 7.59
N TYR A 56 -5.62 9.99 8.24
CA TYR A 56 -4.22 10.36 8.39
C TYR A 56 -3.44 10.16 7.09
N TYR A 57 -3.67 9.07 6.35
CA TYR A 57 -3.07 8.86 5.03
C TYR A 57 -3.50 9.94 4.04
N GLU A 58 -4.81 10.23 3.97
CA GLU A 58 -5.35 11.24 3.06
C GLU A 58 -4.78 12.63 3.35
N GLN A 59 -4.74 13.02 4.63
CA GLN A 59 -4.15 14.29 5.02
C GLN A 59 -2.64 14.34 4.77
N ALA A 60 -1.91 13.24 4.97
CA ALA A 60 -0.48 13.20 4.67
C ALA A 60 -0.23 13.49 3.19
N ILE A 61 -0.93 12.79 2.29
CA ILE A 61 -0.83 13.00 0.84
C ILE A 61 -1.25 14.43 0.47
N ALA A 62 -2.37 14.92 0.99
CA ALA A 62 -2.87 16.27 0.72
C ALA A 62 -1.92 17.37 1.22
N ASN A 63 -1.15 17.11 2.28
CA ASN A 63 -0.19 18.04 2.86
C ASN A 63 1.20 17.97 2.21
N GLY A 64 1.33 17.31 1.06
CA GLY A 64 2.56 17.33 0.27
C GLY A 64 3.60 16.30 0.71
N LEU A 65 3.17 15.15 1.26
CA LEU A 65 4.07 14.01 1.44
C LEU A 65 4.73 13.65 0.11
N ASP A 66 6.01 13.32 0.13
CA ASP A 66 6.80 13.04 -1.08
C ASP A 66 7.70 11.79 -0.92
N GLY A 67 8.43 11.47 -2.00
CA GLY A 67 9.45 10.43 -2.01
C GLY A 67 8.96 9.03 -1.60
N GLU A 68 9.78 8.33 -0.82
CA GLU A 68 9.48 6.98 -0.33
C GLU A 68 8.27 6.95 0.61
N SER A 69 8.06 7.99 1.42
CA SER A 69 6.90 8.09 2.29
C SER A 69 5.60 8.21 1.51
N LEU A 70 5.58 9.00 0.42
CA LEU A 70 4.41 9.08 -0.46
C LEU A 70 4.09 7.74 -1.13
N CYS A 71 5.11 7.04 -1.62
CA CYS A 71 4.97 5.69 -2.16
C CYS A 71 4.37 4.73 -1.11
N GLY A 72 4.90 4.77 0.11
CA GLY A 72 4.37 4.01 1.25
C GLY A 72 2.94 4.40 1.62
N ALA A 73 2.56 5.67 1.52
CA ALA A 73 1.21 6.15 1.80
C ALA A 73 0.20 5.66 0.78
N TYR A 74 0.53 5.63 -0.52
CA TYR A 74 -0.34 5.05 -1.55
C TYR A 74 -0.58 3.55 -1.32
N ILE A 75 0.48 2.81 -0.99
CA ILE A 75 0.38 1.38 -0.67
C ILE A 75 -0.48 1.16 0.58
N GLY A 76 -0.17 1.88 1.67
CA GLY A 76 -0.87 1.77 2.95
C GLY A 76 -2.34 2.15 2.84
N LEU A 77 -2.65 3.29 2.23
CA LEU A 77 -4.03 3.75 2.03
C LEU A 77 -4.82 2.81 1.11
N GLY A 78 -4.22 2.33 0.02
CA GLY A 78 -4.85 1.36 -0.87
C GLY A 78 -5.18 0.05 -0.16
N SER A 79 -4.23 -0.49 0.62
CA SER A 79 -4.45 -1.67 1.46
C SER A 79 -5.55 -1.43 2.51
N THR A 80 -5.50 -0.29 3.20
CA THR A 80 -6.47 0.11 4.22
C THR A 80 -7.88 0.18 3.65
N TYR A 81 -8.06 0.86 2.51
CA TYR A 81 -9.36 0.94 1.83
C TYR A 81 -9.90 -0.44 1.44
N ARG A 82 -9.03 -1.32 0.94
CA ARG A 82 -9.40 -2.70 0.61
C ARG A 82 -9.84 -3.47 1.86
N CYS A 83 -9.15 -3.33 2.99
CA CYS A 83 -9.49 -4.02 4.24
C CYS A 83 -10.87 -3.63 4.77
N ILE A 84 -11.27 -2.36 4.61
CA ILE A 84 -12.59 -1.88 5.07
C ILE A 84 -13.70 -2.01 4.01
N GLY A 85 -13.43 -2.65 2.86
CA GLY A 85 -14.42 -2.92 1.82
C GLY A 85 -14.62 -1.80 0.80
N GLU A 86 -13.86 -0.71 0.88
CA GLU A 86 -13.90 0.43 -0.02
C GLU A 86 -13.04 0.15 -1.28
N TYR A 87 -13.36 -0.92 -2.01
CA TYR A 87 -12.50 -1.45 -3.07
C TYR A 87 -12.25 -0.48 -4.22
N ASP A 88 -13.25 0.29 -4.65
CA ASP A 88 -13.09 1.26 -5.73
C ASP A 88 -12.12 2.39 -5.36
N LYS A 89 -12.14 2.81 -4.08
CA LYS A 89 -11.17 3.78 -3.56
C LYS A 89 -9.78 3.18 -3.49
N ALA A 90 -9.66 1.93 -3.06
CA ALA A 90 -8.38 1.21 -3.06
C ALA A 90 -7.75 1.19 -4.46
N ILE A 91 -8.53 0.80 -5.48
CA ILE A 91 -8.10 0.79 -6.88
C ILE A 91 -7.65 2.19 -7.32
N THR A 92 -8.49 3.21 -7.11
CA THR A 92 -8.20 4.59 -7.51
C THR A 92 -6.88 5.11 -6.90
N VAL A 93 -6.69 4.88 -5.60
CA VAL A 93 -5.48 5.31 -4.87
C VAL A 93 -4.24 4.58 -5.40
N LEU A 94 -4.32 3.27 -5.63
CA LEU A 94 -3.20 2.46 -6.11
C LEU A 94 -2.85 2.79 -7.57
N GLU A 95 -3.84 3.03 -8.43
CA GLU A 95 -3.62 3.49 -9.81
C GLU A 95 -2.99 4.87 -9.84
N THR A 96 -3.45 5.79 -8.98
CA THR A 96 -2.83 7.12 -8.82
C THR A 96 -1.37 7.01 -8.35
N GLY A 97 -1.09 6.12 -7.40
CA GLY A 97 0.27 5.85 -6.96
C GLY A 97 1.14 5.29 -8.09
N LEU A 98 0.60 4.38 -8.93
CA LEU A 98 1.33 3.80 -10.06
C LEU A 98 1.60 4.81 -11.19
N GLN A 99 0.83 5.89 -11.29
CA GLN A 99 1.18 7.00 -12.21
C GLN A 99 2.48 7.69 -11.79
N GLN A 100 2.79 7.72 -10.49
CA GLN A 100 4.01 8.33 -9.94
C GLN A 100 5.15 7.32 -9.76
N PHE A 101 4.81 6.07 -9.44
CA PHE A 101 5.74 4.97 -9.17
C PHE A 101 5.45 3.76 -10.07
N PRO A 102 5.61 3.88 -11.41
CA PRO A 102 5.12 2.90 -12.39
C PRO A 102 5.70 1.50 -12.25
N ASP A 103 6.88 1.38 -11.65
CA ASP A 103 7.58 0.11 -11.45
C ASP A 103 7.42 -0.49 -10.06
N ASN A 104 6.62 0.12 -9.17
CA ASN A 104 6.45 -0.39 -7.82
C ASN A 104 5.68 -1.72 -7.80
N ALA A 105 6.41 -2.82 -7.60
CA ALA A 105 5.84 -4.17 -7.58
C ALA A 105 4.85 -4.38 -6.43
N VAL A 106 5.11 -3.82 -5.25
CA VAL A 106 4.24 -3.96 -4.07
C VAL A 106 2.87 -3.34 -4.35
N MET A 107 2.84 -2.15 -4.95
CA MET A 107 1.62 -1.46 -5.32
C MET A 107 0.81 -2.24 -6.37
N LYS A 108 1.48 -2.85 -7.36
CA LYS A 108 0.83 -3.75 -8.34
C LYS A 108 0.20 -4.98 -7.68
N VAL A 109 0.86 -5.56 -6.67
CA VAL A 109 0.30 -6.66 -5.88
C VAL A 109 -0.97 -6.21 -5.16
N PHE A 110 -0.93 -5.10 -4.43
CA PHE A 110 -2.13 -4.59 -3.73
C PHE A 110 -3.27 -4.22 -4.70
N LEU A 111 -2.94 -3.66 -5.88
CA LEU A 111 -3.94 -3.35 -6.90
C LEU A 111 -4.58 -4.63 -7.44
N SER A 112 -3.80 -5.69 -7.65
CA SER A 112 -4.30 -7.00 -8.05
C SER A 112 -5.28 -7.56 -7.01
N LEU A 113 -4.98 -7.42 -5.72
CA LEU A 113 -5.89 -7.84 -4.64
C LEU A 113 -7.19 -7.02 -4.66
N ALA A 114 -7.11 -5.70 -4.82
CA ALA A 114 -8.29 -4.85 -4.88
C ALA A 114 -9.17 -5.16 -6.12
N LYS A 115 -8.56 -5.40 -7.29
CA LYS A 115 -9.24 -5.85 -8.51
C LYS A 115 -9.93 -7.21 -8.33
N TYR A 116 -9.28 -8.13 -7.62
CA TYR A 116 -9.90 -9.41 -7.27
C TYR A 116 -11.17 -9.22 -6.44
N ASN A 117 -11.16 -8.30 -5.47
CA ASN A 117 -12.32 -8.01 -4.61
C ASN A 117 -13.54 -7.47 -5.39
N VAL A 118 -13.36 -6.87 -6.57
CA VAL A 118 -14.45 -6.40 -7.45
C VAL A 118 -14.78 -7.37 -8.59
N ASN A 119 -14.30 -8.62 -8.51
CA ASN A 119 -14.47 -9.67 -9.52
C ASN A 119 -13.79 -9.41 -10.88
N ASP A 120 -12.86 -8.45 -10.97
CA ASP A 120 -11.98 -8.28 -12.12
C ASP A 120 -10.80 -9.27 -12.03
N HIS A 121 -11.15 -10.56 -11.99
CA HIS A 121 -10.20 -11.65 -11.71
C HIS A 121 -9.14 -11.80 -12.80
N GLU A 122 -9.53 -11.59 -14.07
CA GLU A 122 -8.62 -11.71 -15.19
C GLU A 122 -7.53 -10.64 -15.14
N SER A 123 -7.91 -9.36 -14.99
CA SER A 123 -6.93 -8.27 -14.91
C SER A 123 -6.09 -8.36 -13.64
N ALA A 124 -6.69 -8.77 -12.51
CA ALA A 124 -5.97 -9.04 -11.26
C ALA A 124 -4.88 -10.09 -11.45
N MET A 125 -5.22 -11.22 -12.07
CA MET A 125 -4.26 -12.29 -12.32
C MET A 125 -3.18 -11.84 -13.31
N LYS A 126 -3.56 -11.16 -14.40
CA LYS A 126 -2.61 -10.64 -15.39
C LYS A 126 -1.57 -9.72 -14.74
N LEU A 127 -2.02 -8.76 -13.94
CA LEU A 127 -1.15 -7.81 -13.25
C LEU A 127 -0.21 -8.51 -12.25
N LEU A 128 -0.71 -9.52 -11.53
CA LEU A 128 0.12 -10.30 -10.60
C LEU A 128 1.20 -11.09 -11.35
N LEU A 129 0.85 -11.74 -12.47
CA LEU A 129 1.81 -12.49 -13.29
C LEU A 129 2.88 -11.57 -13.89
N GLU A 130 2.51 -10.39 -14.41
CA GLU A 130 3.47 -9.38 -14.90
C GLU A 130 4.43 -8.89 -13.82
N THR A 131 3.97 -8.92 -12.56
CA THR A 131 4.81 -8.55 -11.41
C THR A 131 5.74 -9.69 -11.01
N VAL A 132 5.23 -10.92 -10.94
CA VAL A 132 5.96 -12.10 -10.45
C VAL A 132 7.00 -12.61 -11.45
N ILE A 133 6.80 -12.43 -12.76
CA ILE A 133 7.79 -12.82 -13.79
C ILE A 133 9.15 -12.12 -13.57
N LYS A 134 9.17 -10.95 -12.95
CA LYS A 134 10.41 -10.18 -12.69
C LYS A 134 11.27 -10.79 -11.58
N VAL A 135 10.73 -11.71 -10.78
CA VAL A 135 11.44 -12.41 -9.70
C VAL A 135 12.43 -13.40 -10.32
N ASP A 136 13.68 -13.40 -9.86
CA ASP A 136 14.77 -14.14 -10.49
C ASP A 136 14.49 -15.65 -10.57
N GLU A 137 13.91 -16.23 -9.52
CA GLU A 137 13.52 -17.64 -9.46
C GLU A 137 12.39 -18.01 -10.45
N VAL A 138 11.66 -17.02 -10.96
CA VAL A 138 10.54 -17.21 -11.89
C VAL A 138 10.96 -17.02 -13.35
N LYS A 139 12.08 -16.32 -13.60
CA LYS A 139 12.54 -15.97 -14.97
C LYS A 139 12.71 -17.17 -15.89
N GLU A 140 13.10 -18.33 -15.36
CA GLU A 140 13.22 -19.57 -16.14
C GLU A 140 11.90 -19.98 -16.83
N PHE A 141 10.77 -19.55 -16.26
CA PHE A 141 9.42 -19.83 -16.76
C PHE A 141 8.74 -18.62 -17.43
N GLU A 142 9.45 -17.50 -17.63
CA GLU A 142 8.90 -16.24 -18.18
C GLU A 142 8.06 -16.47 -19.44
N ARG A 143 8.58 -17.26 -20.39
CA ARG A 143 7.87 -17.55 -21.65
C ARG A 143 6.54 -18.24 -21.41
N ALA A 144 6.51 -19.25 -20.54
CA ALA A 144 5.30 -20.02 -20.25
C ALA A 144 4.29 -19.15 -19.49
N ILE A 145 4.74 -18.40 -18.49
CA ILE A 145 3.86 -17.56 -17.68
C ILE A 145 3.31 -16.40 -18.52
N THR A 146 4.11 -15.79 -19.39
CA THR A 146 3.64 -14.77 -20.34
C THR A 146 2.57 -15.33 -21.27
N PHE A 147 2.76 -16.56 -21.76
CA PHE A 147 1.74 -17.24 -22.55
C PHE A 147 0.45 -17.45 -21.73
N TYR A 148 0.52 -18.04 -20.54
CA TYR A 148 -0.67 -18.29 -19.72
C TYR A 148 -1.40 -17.03 -19.29
N LYS A 149 -0.68 -15.94 -19.06
CA LYS A 149 -1.25 -14.62 -18.76
C LYS A 149 -2.32 -14.21 -19.77
N ASP A 150 -2.10 -14.48 -21.05
CA ASP A 150 -3.01 -14.08 -22.13
C ASP A 150 -4.09 -15.14 -22.45
N HIS A 151 -3.99 -16.34 -21.85
CA HIS A 151 -4.82 -17.50 -22.15
C HIS A 151 -5.40 -18.14 -20.85
N LEU A 152 -5.72 -17.33 -19.84
CA LEU A 152 -6.09 -17.78 -18.49
C LEU A 152 -7.28 -18.74 -18.43
N ASN A 153 -8.21 -18.64 -19.39
CA ASN A 153 -9.44 -19.43 -19.45
C ASN A 153 -9.40 -20.49 -20.57
N GLU A 154 -8.29 -20.62 -21.29
CA GLU A 154 -8.17 -21.57 -22.40
C GLU A 154 -7.72 -22.95 -21.94
N VAL A 155 -8.24 -23.98 -22.62
CA VAL A 155 -7.86 -25.38 -22.38
C VAL A 155 -7.23 -25.93 -23.66
N PHE A 156 -5.94 -26.24 -23.58
CA PHE A 156 -5.18 -26.84 -24.68
C PHE A 156 -5.30 -28.37 -24.61
N LYS A 157 -5.58 -29.01 -25.76
CA LYS A 157 -5.71 -30.47 -25.91
C LYS A 157 -4.69 -31.00 -26.91
#